data_AF-A0A936NGY8-F1
#
_entry.id   AF-A0A936NGY8-F1
#
_cell.length_a   1.000
_cell.length_b   1.000
_cell.length_c   1.000
_cell.angle_alpha   90.00
_cell.angle_beta   90.00
_cell.angle_gamma   90.00
#
_symmetry.space_group_name_H-M   'P 1'
#
loop_
_entity.id
_entity.type
_entity.pdbx_description
1 polymer ?
#
loop_
_entity_poly.entity_id
_entity_poly.type
_entity_poly.pdbx_seq_one_letter_code
_entity_poly.pdbx_strand_id
1 'polypeptide(L)'
;MRSETPQDGRGFHVILCVFTAIVLGACAELKPMKPVEPPTQATSEQAAERERESPAPKVVQARPDGSNPQQCVVDFDDEGALNRILAQARATVAHKTGRSPSGQLQICDPSKHNDCWTYRERCSKYDVNVDSMGQAHFHLSMETGIECYTLPSPGDGLGRGFGRLIEWKCTNVDWAKTPRVLSSHDLNQWIKIWVTDAENHAPAYFDMESIRILPETSIQIWFRKRDGTWWYWPELKADRNWNIREWTRDVSEVRLRGTRAGRASSYVIGSFVVRD
;
A
#
# COMPACT_ATOMS: atom_id res chain seq x y z
N MET A 1 -33.14 -70.18 -28.41
CA MET A 1 -34.62 -70.09 -28.28
C MET A 1 -34.91 -68.68 -27.79
N ARG A 2 -35.16 -67.70 -28.66
CA ARG A 2 -36.46 -67.30 -29.26
C ARG A 2 -37.61 -67.21 -28.24
N SER A 3 -37.96 -65.99 -27.83
CA SER A 3 -39.23 -65.29 -28.15
C SER A 3 -39.09 -63.85 -27.61
N GLU A 4 -38.98 -62.83 -28.46
CA GLU A 4 -40.08 -62.05 -29.08
C GLU A 4 -40.92 -61.21 -28.08
N THR A 5 -40.78 -59.91 -28.28
CA THR A 5 -41.51 -58.66 -27.92
C THR A 5 -43.04 -58.69 -28.22
N PRO A 6 -43.87 -57.60 -28.18
CA PRO A 6 -43.72 -56.15 -27.83
C PRO A 6 -44.95 -55.56 -27.05
N GLN A 7 -45.05 -54.21 -27.04
CA GLN A 7 -46.24 -53.33 -26.86
C GLN A 7 -46.60 -52.89 -25.43
N ASP A 8 -47.12 -51.70 -25.16
CA ASP A 8 -47.22 -50.36 -25.80
C ASP A 8 -47.89 -49.51 -24.69
N GLY A 9 -47.56 -48.23 -24.52
CA GLY A 9 -48.27 -47.45 -23.50
C GLY A 9 -47.80 -46.03 -23.30
N ARG A 10 -48.31 -45.13 -24.14
CA ARG A 10 -48.17 -43.66 -24.10
C ARG A 10 -48.41 -43.05 -22.72
N GLY A 11 -47.68 -41.98 -22.41
CA GLY A 11 -48.03 -41.08 -21.31
C GLY A 11 -47.07 -39.91 -21.15
N PHE A 12 -47.25 -38.87 -21.98
CA PHE A 12 -46.73 -37.53 -21.75
C PHE A 12 -47.09 -37.05 -20.33
N HIS A 13 -46.11 -36.63 -19.53
CA HIS A 13 -46.21 -35.41 -18.70
C HIS A 13 -44.82 -35.02 -18.21
N VAL A 14 -44.26 -34.01 -18.87
CA VAL A 14 -43.14 -33.22 -18.36
C VAL A 14 -43.67 -32.44 -17.15
N ILE A 15 -43.29 -32.84 -15.94
CA ILE A 15 -43.47 -32.00 -14.76
C ILE A 15 -42.13 -31.29 -14.54
N LEU A 16 -42.05 -30.10 -15.14
CA LEU A 16 -41.02 -29.10 -14.89
C LEU A 16 -41.25 -28.54 -13.48
N CYS A 17 -40.64 -29.15 -12.46
CA CYS A 17 -40.54 -28.55 -11.14
C CYS A 17 -39.55 -27.38 -11.21
N VAL A 18 -40.07 -26.19 -11.51
CA VAL A 18 -39.37 -24.92 -11.36
C VAL A 18 -39.19 -24.68 -9.86
N PHE A 19 -38.02 -25.03 -9.33
CA PHE A 19 -37.58 -24.50 -8.05
C PHE A 19 -37.10 -23.07 -8.27
N THR A 20 -38.02 -22.11 -8.10
CA THR A 20 -37.71 -20.69 -8.00
C THR A 20 -37.01 -20.47 -6.66
N ALA A 21 -35.68 -20.56 -6.65
CA ALA A 21 -34.88 -20.07 -5.53
C ALA A 21 -34.94 -18.54 -5.53
N ILE A 22 -35.82 -18.00 -4.69
CA ILE A 22 -35.82 -16.58 -4.32
C ILE A 22 -34.53 -16.34 -3.53
N VAL A 23 -33.49 -15.84 -4.21
CA VAL A 23 -32.32 -15.27 -3.54
C VAL A 23 -32.65 -13.81 -3.19
N LEU A 24 -33.43 -13.65 -2.12
CA LEU A 24 -33.41 -12.43 -1.31
C LEU A 24 -32.35 -12.67 -0.22
N GLY A 25 -31.21 -12.02 -0.32
CA GLY A 25 -30.17 -12.17 0.70
C GLY A 25 -28.92 -11.36 0.44
N ALA A 26 -28.80 -10.26 1.19
CA ALA A 26 -27.62 -9.43 1.36
C ALA A 26 -27.21 -8.54 0.17
N CYS A 27 -28.03 -7.53 -0.13
CA CYS A 27 -27.43 -6.20 -0.21
C CYS A 27 -26.82 -5.95 1.17
N ALA A 28 -25.51 -6.17 1.31
CA ALA A 28 -24.80 -5.54 2.41
C ALA A 28 -25.07 -4.05 2.27
N GLU A 29 -25.90 -3.49 3.15
CA GLU A 29 -25.95 -2.06 3.34
C GLU A 29 -24.49 -1.65 3.58
N LEU A 30 -23.87 -1.09 2.55
CA LEU A 30 -22.68 -0.27 2.69
C LEU A 30 -23.10 0.81 3.67
N LYS A 31 -22.84 0.58 4.97
CA LYS A 31 -23.05 1.58 6.00
C LYS A 31 -22.44 2.86 5.44
N PRO A 32 -23.19 3.95 5.31
CA PRO A 32 -22.66 5.19 4.80
C PRO A 32 -21.42 5.50 5.64
N MET A 33 -20.25 5.53 4.98
CA MET A 33 -19.02 5.93 5.64
C MET A 33 -19.29 7.30 6.22
N LYS A 34 -19.22 7.43 7.55
CA LYS A 34 -19.29 8.75 8.17
C LYS A 34 -18.21 9.61 7.50
N PRO A 35 -18.56 10.80 6.98
CA PRO A 35 -17.58 11.71 6.42
C PRO A 35 -16.43 11.89 7.42
N VAL A 36 -15.20 11.89 6.93
CA VAL A 36 -14.05 12.20 7.76
C VAL A 36 -14.24 13.62 8.28
N GLU A 37 -14.03 13.82 9.57
CA GLU A 37 -14.03 15.17 10.13
C GLU A 37 -13.01 16.04 9.37
N PRO A 38 -13.25 17.35 9.21
CA PRO A 38 -12.27 18.23 8.58
C PRO A 38 -10.90 18.14 9.27
N PRO A 39 -9.79 18.15 8.51
CA PRO A 39 -8.46 18.22 9.08
C PRO A 39 -8.20 19.58 9.72
N THR A 40 -7.27 19.61 10.66
CA THR A 40 -6.81 20.83 11.31
C THR A 40 -5.63 21.41 10.54
N GLN A 41 -5.66 22.72 10.26
CA GLN A 41 -4.47 23.41 9.76
C GLN A 41 -3.43 23.51 10.87
N ALA A 42 -2.19 23.14 10.57
CA ALA A 42 -1.07 23.22 11.51
C ALA A 42 -0.67 24.67 11.80
N THR A 43 -0.21 24.94 13.02
CA THR A 43 0.41 26.24 13.36
C THR A 43 1.76 26.38 12.65
N SER A 44 2.31 27.60 12.66
CA SER A 44 3.66 27.88 12.14
C SER A 44 4.73 27.01 12.79
N GLU A 45 4.63 26.77 14.09
CA GLU A 45 5.61 26.00 14.86
C GLU A 45 5.53 24.51 14.48
N GLN A 46 4.32 23.98 14.37
CA GLN A 46 4.07 22.60 13.94
C GLN A 46 4.56 22.37 12.50
N ALA A 47 4.24 23.30 11.59
CA ALA A 47 4.72 23.26 10.20
C ALA A 47 6.25 23.29 10.13
N ALA A 48 6.90 24.20 10.87
CA ALA A 48 8.36 24.28 10.93
C ALA A 48 9.01 23.01 11.49
N GLU A 49 8.35 22.31 12.41
CA GLU A 49 8.81 21.02 12.90
C GLU A 49 8.77 19.95 11.80
N ARG A 50 7.69 19.87 11.02
CA ARG A 50 7.59 18.94 9.89
C ARG A 50 8.69 19.20 8.87
N GLU A 51 8.94 20.46 8.51
CA GLU A 51 10.00 20.81 7.55
C GLU A 51 11.41 20.48 8.05
N ARG A 52 11.67 20.54 9.36
CA ARG A 52 12.96 20.12 9.95
C ARG A 52 13.17 18.61 9.90
N GLU A 53 12.13 17.80 10.10
CA GLU A 53 12.26 16.33 10.09
C GLU A 53 12.53 15.76 8.69
N SER A 54 11.92 16.36 7.66
CA SER A 54 12.17 16.04 6.27
C SER A 54 11.82 17.29 5.46
N PRO A 55 12.81 17.96 4.85
CA PRO A 55 12.53 19.11 4.01
C PRO A 55 11.64 18.70 2.83
N ALA A 56 10.57 19.47 2.58
CA ALA A 56 9.77 19.27 1.39
C ALA A 56 10.57 19.66 0.12
N PRO A 57 10.22 19.11 -1.05
CA PRO A 57 10.82 19.54 -2.30
C PRO A 57 10.64 21.05 -2.54
N LYS A 58 11.69 21.72 -3.01
CA LYS A 58 11.65 23.16 -3.33
C LYS A 58 10.79 23.47 -4.55
N VAL A 59 10.73 22.53 -5.50
CA VAL A 59 9.93 22.64 -6.72
C VAL A 59 9.10 21.37 -6.85
N VAL A 60 7.79 21.55 -6.99
CA VAL A 60 6.82 20.49 -7.21
C VAL A 60 6.05 20.83 -8.48
N GLN A 61 6.02 19.91 -9.43
CA GLN A 61 5.37 20.09 -10.71
C GLN A 61 3.85 20.16 -10.54
N ALA A 62 3.25 21.19 -11.15
CA ALA A 62 1.80 21.27 -11.29
C ALA A 62 1.31 20.19 -12.25
N ARG A 63 0.09 19.71 -12.01
CA ARG A 63 -0.56 18.79 -12.95
C ARG A 63 -0.81 19.50 -14.28
N PRO A 64 -0.66 18.81 -15.42
CA PRO A 64 -1.04 19.37 -16.70
C PRO A 64 -2.54 19.68 -16.73
N ASP A 65 -2.89 20.91 -17.12
CA ASP A 65 -4.29 21.32 -17.29
C ASP A 65 -5.00 20.42 -18.32
N GLY A 66 -6.19 19.93 -17.97
CA GLY A 66 -6.98 19.04 -18.84
C GLY A 66 -6.52 17.58 -18.88
N SER A 67 -5.60 17.17 -18.00
CA SER A 67 -5.31 15.75 -17.76
C SER A 67 -6.52 15.05 -17.14
N ASN A 68 -6.72 13.77 -17.48
CA ASN A 68 -7.66 12.89 -16.77
C ASN A 68 -6.88 12.22 -15.64
N PRO A 69 -7.13 12.57 -14.36
CA PRO A 69 -6.42 11.98 -13.23
C PRO A 69 -6.55 10.46 -13.24
N GLN A 70 -5.43 9.78 -13.43
CA GLN A 70 -5.35 8.33 -13.37
C GLN A 70 -5.31 7.91 -11.92
N GLN A 71 -6.06 6.87 -11.59
CA GLN A 71 -6.09 6.31 -10.26
C GLN A 71 -5.04 5.21 -10.16
N CYS A 72 -4.26 5.20 -9.10
CA CYS A 72 -3.35 4.11 -8.78
C CYS A 72 -3.61 3.60 -7.37
N VAL A 73 -3.80 2.30 -7.23
CA VAL A 73 -3.97 1.61 -5.95
C VAL A 73 -2.62 1.03 -5.59
N VAL A 74 -2.04 1.48 -4.48
CA VAL A 74 -0.82 0.91 -3.91
C VAL A 74 -1.24 -0.03 -2.80
N ASP A 75 -1.13 -1.33 -3.05
CA ASP A 75 -1.40 -2.44 -2.11
C ASP A 75 -0.13 -3.21 -1.72
N PHE A 76 1.04 -2.71 -2.14
CA PHE A 76 2.35 -3.29 -1.84
C PHE A 76 2.64 -4.64 -2.50
N ASP A 77 1.81 -5.07 -3.44
CA ASP A 77 1.95 -6.35 -4.15
C ASP A 77 2.60 -6.22 -5.53
N ASP A 78 2.84 -5.01 -6.02
CA ASP A 78 3.43 -4.79 -7.35
C ASP A 78 4.80 -5.47 -7.52
N GLU A 79 4.84 -6.50 -8.37
CA GLU A 79 6.04 -7.29 -8.65
C GLU A 79 7.18 -6.40 -9.17
N GLY A 80 6.87 -5.37 -9.94
CA GLY A 80 7.84 -4.40 -10.44
C GLY A 80 8.51 -3.60 -9.31
N ALA A 81 7.73 -3.08 -8.37
CA ALA A 81 8.20 -2.37 -7.20
C ALA A 81 9.07 -3.26 -6.33
N LEU A 82 8.60 -4.48 -6.05
CA LEU A 82 9.28 -5.43 -5.18
C LEU A 82 10.62 -5.92 -5.77
N ASN A 83 10.71 -6.10 -7.09
CA ASN A 83 11.94 -6.43 -7.81
C ASN A 83 12.98 -5.29 -7.81
N ARG A 84 12.58 -4.07 -7.44
CA ARG A 84 13.45 -2.88 -7.41
C ARG A 84 13.98 -2.55 -6.02
N ILE A 85 13.75 -3.40 -5.02
CA ILE A 85 14.27 -3.20 -3.65
C ILE A 85 15.48 -4.12 -3.45
N LEU A 86 16.58 -3.56 -2.92
CA LEU A 86 17.80 -4.31 -2.63
C LEU A 86 17.56 -5.42 -1.60
N ALA A 87 18.31 -6.52 -1.74
CA ALA A 87 18.27 -7.71 -0.87
C ALA A 87 16.96 -8.50 -0.96
N GLN A 88 16.15 -8.14 -1.96
CA GLN A 88 14.88 -8.71 -2.36
C GLN A 88 13.76 -8.63 -1.33
N ALA A 89 12.57 -8.32 -1.85
CA ALA A 89 11.24 -8.33 -1.25
C ALA A 89 10.78 -9.65 -0.56
N ARG A 90 11.71 -10.55 -0.24
CA ARG A 90 11.54 -11.73 0.62
C ARG A 90 11.91 -11.45 2.06
N ALA A 91 12.88 -10.57 2.32
CA ALA A 91 13.01 -10.00 3.64
C ALA A 91 11.76 -9.14 3.82
N THR A 92 11.04 -9.30 4.92
CA THR A 92 9.86 -8.51 5.30
C THR A 92 10.20 -7.04 5.54
N VAL A 93 11.23 -6.51 4.87
CA VAL A 93 11.93 -5.27 5.14
C VAL A 93 12.23 -4.60 3.80
N ALA A 94 11.67 -3.42 3.59
CA ALA A 94 12.04 -2.55 2.50
C ALA A 94 13.17 -1.62 2.97
N HIS A 95 14.36 -1.79 2.41
CA HIS A 95 15.50 -0.91 2.68
C HIS A 95 15.62 0.19 1.64
N LYS A 96 16.14 1.34 2.08
CA LYS A 96 16.49 2.41 1.14
C LYS A 96 17.54 1.92 0.15
N THR A 97 17.13 1.88 -1.11
CA THR A 97 17.80 1.28 -2.26
C THR A 97 18.21 2.37 -3.24
N GLY A 98 19.37 2.19 -3.87
CA GLY A 98 19.82 2.99 -5.00
C GLY A 98 20.39 2.08 -6.10
N ARG A 99 20.92 2.67 -7.16
CA ARG A 99 21.65 1.94 -8.21
C ARG A 99 23.11 2.35 -8.30
N SER A 100 23.97 1.38 -8.55
CA SER A 100 25.34 1.64 -8.99
C SER A 100 25.34 2.27 -10.39
N PRO A 101 26.48 2.86 -10.81
CA PRO A 101 26.66 3.29 -12.21
C PRO A 101 26.46 2.15 -13.22
N SER A 102 26.64 0.89 -12.82
CA SER A 102 26.37 -0.30 -13.64
C SER A 102 24.90 -0.76 -13.63
N GLY A 103 24.02 -0.05 -12.92
CA GLY A 103 22.59 -0.34 -12.83
C GLY A 103 22.20 -1.39 -11.79
N GLN A 104 23.17 -1.97 -11.07
CA GLN A 104 22.92 -2.96 -10.03
C GLN A 104 22.31 -2.29 -8.78
N LEU A 105 21.35 -2.95 -8.14
CA LEU A 105 20.78 -2.48 -6.88
C LEU A 105 21.86 -2.50 -5.79
N GLN A 106 21.89 -1.46 -4.94
CA GLN A 106 22.74 -1.41 -3.75
C GLN A 106 22.08 -0.60 -2.62
N ILE A 107 22.66 -0.68 -1.41
CA ILE A 107 22.15 0.09 -0.26
C ILE A 107 22.32 1.55 -0.64
N CYS A 108 21.27 2.35 -0.47
CA CYS A 108 21.36 3.75 -0.80
C CYS A 108 22.42 4.46 0.07
N ASP A 109 23.44 4.98 -0.60
CA ASP A 109 24.35 6.01 -0.11
C ASP A 109 24.04 7.32 -0.87
N PRO A 110 23.39 8.31 -0.24
CA PRO A 110 23.05 9.59 -0.87
C PRO A 110 24.27 10.39 -1.35
N SER A 111 25.49 10.05 -0.91
CA SER A 111 26.73 10.67 -1.42
C SER A 111 27.18 10.08 -2.76
N LYS A 112 26.65 8.90 -3.13
CA LYS A 112 27.01 8.17 -4.36
C LYS A 112 25.84 8.00 -5.33
N HIS A 113 24.62 8.04 -4.84
CA HIS A 113 23.41 7.88 -5.67
C HIS A 113 22.70 9.20 -5.86
N ASN A 114 22.30 9.43 -7.11
CA ASN A 114 21.45 10.57 -7.47
C ASN A 114 19.97 10.30 -7.19
N ASP A 115 19.59 9.03 -6.99
CA ASP A 115 18.22 8.62 -6.75
C ASP A 115 18.20 7.45 -5.76
N CYS A 116 17.36 7.60 -4.74
CA CYS A 116 17.17 6.62 -3.70
C CYS A 116 15.69 6.48 -3.35
N TRP A 117 15.25 5.24 -3.14
CA TRP A 117 13.87 4.93 -2.79
C TRP A 117 13.82 3.74 -1.83
N THR A 118 12.76 3.62 -1.05
CA THR A 118 12.53 2.45 -0.19
C THR A 118 11.49 1.52 -0.82
N TYR A 119 10.34 2.06 -1.23
CA TYR A 119 9.39 1.40 -2.12
C TYR A 119 8.94 2.39 -3.19
N ARG A 120 8.89 1.92 -4.44
CA ARG A 120 8.48 2.74 -5.59
C ARG A 120 7.67 1.91 -6.56
N GLU A 121 6.41 2.28 -6.72
CA GLU A 121 5.48 1.65 -7.65
C GLU A 121 5.27 2.53 -8.89
N ARG A 122 5.31 1.91 -10.07
CA ARG A 122 5.12 2.62 -11.34
C ARG A 122 3.63 2.66 -11.65
N CYS A 123 3.05 3.84 -11.57
CA CYS A 123 1.64 4.10 -11.86
C CYS A 123 1.53 4.87 -13.18
N SER A 124 1.58 4.15 -14.31
CA SER A 124 1.49 4.73 -15.65
C SER A 124 2.54 5.84 -15.89
N LYS A 125 2.18 7.12 -15.75
CA LYS A 125 3.03 8.30 -16.00
C LYS A 125 3.79 8.82 -14.79
N TYR A 126 3.55 8.25 -13.62
CA TYR A 126 4.19 8.69 -12.39
C TYR A 126 4.67 7.50 -11.55
N ASP A 127 5.62 7.77 -10.67
CA ASP A 127 6.10 6.85 -9.65
C ASP A 127 5.53 7.28 -8.29
N VAL A 128 4.91 6.34 -7.60
CA VAL A 128 4.46 6.54 -6.22
C VAL A 128 5.56 6.06 -5.30
N ASN A 129 6.09 6.97 -4.50
CA ASN A 129 7.20 6.73 -3.59
C ASN A 129 6.68 6.60 -2.17
N VAL A 130 7.16 5.57 -1.47
CA VAL A 130 6.90 5.36 -0.05
C VAL A 130 8.25 5.16 0.65
N ASP A 131 8.51 5.98 1.67
CA ASP A 131 9.79 5.99 2.37
C ASP A 131 9.63 6.18 3.87
N SER A 132 10.55 5.62 4.65
CA SER A 132 10.62 5.91 6.08
C SER A 132 11.49 7.14 6.33
N MET A 133 11.00 8.04 7.19
CA MET A 133 11.77 9.21 7.62
C MET A 133 12.56 8.87 8.88
N GLY A 134 13.86 9.17 8.88
CA GLY A 134 14.75 8.98 10.03
C GLY A 134 15.13 7.52 10.35
N GLN A 135 14.47 6.54 9.74
CA GLN A 135 14.81 5.12 9.83
C GLN A 135 15.32 4.59 8.48
N ALA A 136 16.05 3.48 8.51
CA ALA A 136 16.64 2.90 7.30
C ALA A 136 15.68 1.98 6.50
N HIS A 137 14.54 1.60 7.09
CA HIS A 137 13.60 0.66 6.50
C HIS A 137 12.19 0.76 7.09
N PHE A 138 11.23 0.11 6.46
CA PHE A 138 9.95 -0.30 7.06
C PHE A 138 9.68 -1.75 6.68
N HIS A 139 8.65 -2.36 7.25
CA HIS A 139 8.33 -3.75 6.99
C HIS A 139 7.30 -3.93 5.86
N LEU A 140 7.56 -4.90 5.00
CA LEU A 140 6.63 -5.41 3.99
C LEU A 140 6.19 -6.81 4.42
N SER A 141 5.28 -6.85 5.39
CA SER A 141 4.81 -8.10 5.99
C SER A 141 3.69 -8.71 5.15
N MET A 142 3.49 -10.02 5.26
CA MET A 142 2.35 -10.72 4.66
C MET A 142 1.04 -10.26 5.29
N GLU A 143 -0.01 -10.08 4.49
CA GLU A 143 -1.35 -9.74 5.00
C GLU A 143 -1.92 -10.87 5.88
N THR A 144 -1.52 -12.13 5.65
CA THR A 144 -2.02 -13.28 6.41
C THR A 144 -0.93 -14.31 6.75
N GLY A 145 -1.13 -14.99 7.89
CA GLY A 145 -0.28 -16.07 8.35
C GLY A 145 0.84 -15.61 9.29
N ILE A 146 1.58 -16.57 9.83
CA ILE A 146 2.74 -16.29 10.66
C ILE A 146 3.99 -16.36 9.79
N GLU A 147 4.66 -15.22 9.77
CA GLU A 147 5.94 -14.91 9.18
C GLU A 147 7.07 -15.76 9.80
N CYS A 148 7.90 -16.40 8.98
CA CYS A 148 9.05 -17.18 9.48
C CYS A 148 10.25 -17.14 8.53
N TYR A 149 11.45 -17.29 9.08
CA TYR A 149 12.69 -17.25 8.30
C TYR A 149 13.07 -18.65 7.79
N THR A 150 13.47 -18.73 6.52
CA THR A 150 14.02 -19.92 5.89
C THR A 150 15.53 -19.78 5.66
N LEU A 151 16.17 -20.84 5.18
CA LEU A 151 17.59 -20.77 4.79
C LEU A 151 17.76 -19.75 3.64
N PRO A 152 18.93 -19.08 3.53
CA PRO A 152 19.22 -18.21 2.39
C PRO A 152 19.05 -18.98 1.07
N SER A 153 18.20 -18.49 0.18
CA SER A 153 18.16 -18.99 -1.19
C SER A 153 19.15 -18.17 -2.04
N PRO A 154 19.89 -18.76 -3.00
CA PRO A 154 20.86 -18.04 -3.83
C PRO A 154 20.30 -16.84 -4.60
N GLY A 155 18.97 -16.76 -4.76
CA GLY A 155 18.28 -15.62 -5.34
C GLY A 155 18.12 -14.43 -4.38
N ASP A 156 18.24 -14.62 -3.06
CA ASP A 156 17.83 -13.68 -2.01
C ASP A 156 18.91 -12.62 -1.69
N GLY A 157 20.03 -12.62 -2.42
CA GLY A 157 21.16 -11.74 -2.15
C GLY A 157 21.74 -11.97 -0.74
N LEU A 158 21.72 -10.92 0.10
CA LEU A 158 22.32 -10.91 1.45
C LEU A 158 21.33 -11.28 2.58
N GLY A 159 20.06 -11.54 2.27
CA GLY A 159 19.01 -11.82 3.26
C GLY A 159 18.84 -13.29 3.62
N ARG A 160 18.20 -13.58 4.76
CA ARG A 160 17.58 -14.90 4.98
C ARG A 160 16.36 -15.01 4.07
N GLY A 161 16.11 -16.20 3.54
CA GLY A 161 14.85 -16.50 2.90
C GLY A 161 13.69 -16.37 3.89
N PHE A 162 12.47 -16.33 3.35
CA PHE A 162 11.27 -16.19 4.17
C PHE A 162 10.16 -17.12 3.70
N GLY A 163 9.28 -17.48 4.64
CA GLY A 163 8.18 -18.38 4.42
C GLY A 163 7.02 -18.13 5.37
N ARG A 164 6.06 -19.04 5.31
CA ARG A 164 4.90 -19.07 6.21
C ARG A 164 5.00 -20.28 7.12
N LEU A 165 4.62 -20.09 8.38
CA LEU A 165 4.47 -21.18 9.32
C LEU A 165 3.23 -22.00 8.93
N ILE A 166 3.45 -23.22 8.47
CA ILE A 166 2.41 -24.20 8.15
C ILE A 166 2.74 -25.45 8.97
N GLU A 167 1.83 -25.84 9.86
CA GLU A 167 2.01 -27.00 10.76
C GLU A 167 3.37 -26.99 11.49
N TRP A 168 3.74 -25.82 12.06
CA TRP A 168 5.02 -25.59 12.76
C TRP A 168 6.28 -25.70 11.91
N LYS A 169 6.16 -25.84 10.59
CA LYS A 169 7.26 -25.83 9.64
C LYS A 169 7.27 -24.53 8.85
N CYS A 170 8.44 -23.91 8.74
CA CYS A 170 8.60 -22.76 7.86
C CYS A 170 8.64 -23.22 6.41
N THR A 171 7.62 -22.87 5.65
CA THR A 171 7.43 -23.30 4.27
C THR A 171 7.67 -22.12 3.34
N ASN A 172 8.55 -22.29 2.35
CA ASN A 172 8.80 -21.29 1.31
C ASN A 172 7.48 -20.92 0.61
N VAL A 173 7.30 -19.62 0.33
CA VAL A 173 6.15 -19.14 -0.45
C VAL A 173 6.63 -18.45 -1.72
N ASP A 174 5.74 -18.37 -2.72
CA ASP A 174 5.93 -17.49 -3.87
C ASP A 174 5.77 -16.03 -3.40
N TRP A 175 6.89 -15.44 -2.98
CA TRP A 175 6.94 -14.11 -2.42
C TRP A 175 6.33 -13.08 -3.38
N ALA A 176 6.56 -13.17 -4.69
CA ALA A 176 6.05 -12.18 -5.64
C ALA A 176 4.52 -12.17 -5.73
N LYS A 177 3.87 -13.27 -5.32
CA LYS A 177 2.40 -13.43 -5.35
C LYS A 177 1.75 -13.45 -3.99
N THR A 178 2.53 -13.25 -2.93
CA THR A 178 1.99 -13.24 -1.56
C THR A 178 1.55 -11.82 -1.21
N PRO A 179 0.28 -11.60 -0.85
CA PRO A 179 -0.22 -10.28 -0.48
C PRO A 179 0.51 -9.68 0.71
N ARG A 180 0.79 -8.38 0.63
CA ARG A 180 1.60 -7.63 1.58
C ARG A 180 0.86 -6.44 2.17
N VAL A 181 1.45 -5.96 3.26
CA VAL A 181 1.06 -4.74 3.95
C VAL A 181 2.32 -3.99 4.34
N LEU A 182 2.22 -2.67 4.41
CA LEU A 182 3.27 -1.88 5.04
C LEU A 182 3.05 -1.90 6.55
N SER A 183 4.04 -2.38 7.29
CA SER A 183 4.11 -2.22 8.74
C SER A 183 5.25 -1.29 9.10
N SER A 184 4.99 -0.31 9.97
CA SER A 184 6.06 0.50 10.54
C SER A 184 6.97 -0.35 11.45
N HIS A 185 8.18 0.13 11.69
CA HIS A 185 9.10 -0.44 12.67
C HIS A 185 8.62 -0.18 14.10
N ASP A 186 8.06 1.01 14.34
CA ASP A 186 7.36 1.34 15.58
C ASP A 186 6.32 2.45 15.36
N LEU A 187 5.61 2.88 16.42
CA LEU A 187 4.62 3.95 16.33
C LEU A 187 5.24 5.35 16.19
N ASN A 188 6.55 5.49 16.38
CA ASN A 188 7.27 6.75 16.23
C ASN A 188 7.74 6.99 14.80
N GLN A 189 7.88 5.92 14.03
CA GLN A 189 8.33 5.99 12.66
C GLN A 189 7.33 6.75 11.80
N TRP A 190 7.86 7.75 11.09
CA TRP A 190 7.14 8.45 10.04
C TRP A 190 7.32 7.73 8.71
N ILE A 191 6.22 7.55 7.99
CA ILE A 191 6.21 7.09 6.59
C ILE A 191 5.78 8.26 5.73
N LYS A 192 6.54 8.55 4.68
CA LYS A 192 6.30 9.62 3.72
C LYS A 192 5.84 9.01 2.40
N ILE A 193 4.78 9.57 1.83
CA ILE A 193 4.22 9.22 0.53
C ILE A 193 4.27 10.47 -0.35
N TRP A 194 4.79 10.33 -1.56
CA TRP A 194 4.78 11.38 -2.57
C TRP A 194 4.83 10.81 -3.98
N VAL A 195 4.52 11.64 -4.97
CA VAL A 195 4.52 11.27 -6.37
C VAL A 195 5.64 11.98 -7.10
N THR A 196 6.27 11.30 -8.05
CA THR A 196 7.26 11.87 -8.96
C THR A 196 6.91 11.55 -10.40
N ASP A 197 7.24 12.42 -11.34
CA ASP A 197 7.23 12.09 -12.76
C ASP A 197 8.14 10.88 -13.02
N ALA A 198 7.67 9.99 -13.89
CA ALA A 198 8.29 8.68 -14.04
C ALA A 198 9.52 8.68 -14.98
N GLU A 199 9.73 9.76 -15.73
CA GLU A 199 10.87 9.94 -16.65
C GLU A 199 11.99 10.75 -16.00
N ASN A 200 11.64 11.85 -15.33
CA ASN A 200 12.62 12.79 -14.78
C ASN A 200 12.69 12.78 -13.24
N HIS A 201 11.85 12.00 -12.56
CA HIS A 201 11.78 11.85 -11.10
C HIS A 201 11.54 13.16 -10.34
N ALA A 202 11.06 14.20 -11.01
CA ALA A 202 10.69 15.45 -10.35
C ALA A 202 9.41 15.25 -9.51
N PRO A 203 9.35 15.75 -8.27
CA PRO A 203 8.15 15.70 -7.45
C PRO A 203 6.97 16.40 -8.11
N ALA A 204 5.77 15.83 -7.99
CA ALA A 204 4.53 16.36 -8.55
C ALA A 204 3.42 16.43 -7.51
N TYR A 205 2.45 17.34 -7.71
CA TYR A 205 1.26 17.41 -6.88
C TYR A 205 0.29 16.28 -7.24
N PHE A 206 -0.31 15.65 -6.23
CA PHE A 206 -1.24 14.54 -6.41
C PHE A 206 -2.44 14.68 -5.47
N ASP A 207 -3.49 13.91 -5.74
CA ASP A 207 -4.58 13.68 -4.79
C ASP A 207 -4.36 12.36 -4.07
N MET A 208 -4.57 12.32 -2.76
CA MET A 208 -4.77 11.06 -2.05
C MET A 208 -6.27 10.83 -1.90
N GLU A 209 -6.79 9.75 -2.47
CA GLU A 209 -8.23 9.47 -2.47
C GLU A 209 -8.66 8.71 -1.22
N SER A 210 -7.93 7.65 -0.88
CA SER A 210 -8.26 6.82 0.27
C SER A 210 -7.04 6.12 0.87
N ILE A 211 -7.22 5.62 2.10
CA ILE A 211 -6.23 4.82 2.83
C ILE A 211 -6.93 3.74 3.66
N ARG A 212 -6.48 2.49 3.53
CA ARG A 212 -6.90 1.34 4.33
C ARG A 212 -5.92 1.14 5.48
N ILE A 213 -6.37 1.43 6.69
CA ILE A 213 -5.63 1.18 7.92
C ILE A 213 -6.10 -0.16 8.47
N LEU A 214 -5.17 -1.09 8.67
CA LEU A 214 -5.48 -2.40 9.24
C LEU A 214 -5.71 -2.29 10.76
N PRO A 215 -6.17 -3.37 11.41
CA PRO A 215 -6.47 -3.35 12.85
C PRO A 215 -5.30 -2.96 13.77
N GLU A 216 -5.59 -2.93 15.06
CA GLU A 216 -4.67 -2.69 16.19
C GLU A 216 -4.29 -1.23 16.44
N THR A 217 -3.70 -0.53 15.47
CA THR A 217 -3.13 0.80 15.72
C THR A 217 -3.66 1.88 14.78
N SER A 218 -4.26 2.91 15.37
CA SER A 218 -4.70 4.11 14.64
C SER A 218 -3.50 4.97 14.26
N ILE A 219 -3.65 5.78 13.21
CA ILE A 219 -2.59 6.66 12.72
C ILE A 219 -3.00 8.13 12.78
N GLN A 220 -2.01 9.02 12.82
CA GLN A 220 -2.18 10.41 12.41
C GLN A 220 -1.72 10.55 10.94
N ILE A 221 -2.37 11.43 10.21
CA ILE A 221 -2.01 11.76 8.83
C ILE A 221 -1.75 13.26 8.75
N TRP A 222 -0.61 13.62 8.18
CA TRP A 222 -0.23 14.99 7.84
C TRP A 222 -0.09 15.11 6.33
N PHE A 223 -0.43 16.26 5.76
CA PHE A 223 -0.25 16.50 4.34
C PHE A 223 0.06 17.98 4.08
N ARG A 224 0.81 18.22 3.01
CA ARG A 224 1.23 19.56 2.61
C ARG A 224 0.52 19.98 1.34
N LYS A 225 -0.22 21.09 1.41
CA LYS A 225 -0.98 21.66 0.29
C LYS A 225 -0.06 22.41 -0.67
N ARG A 226 -0.59 22.70 -1.87
CA ARG A 226 0.10 23.49 -2.92
C ARG A 226 0.57 24.87 -2.45
N ASP A 227 -0.18 25.52 -1.57
CA ASP A 227 0.17 26.81 -0.97
C ASP A 227 1.28 26.73 0.11
N GLY A 228 1.78 25.52 0.38
CA GLY A 228 2.81 25.26 1.39
C GLY A 228 2.27 25.07 2.80
N THR A 229 0.95 25.20 3.02
CA THR A 229 0.34 24.98 4.33
C THR A 229 0.30 23.49 4.70
N TRP A 230 0.50 23.22 5.99
CA TRP A 230 0.42 21.88 6.55
C TRP A 230 -0.94 21.67 7.23
N TRP A 231 -1.51 20.49 7.01
CA TRP A 231 -2.80 20.08 7.57
C TRP A 231 -2.70 18.66 8.08
N TYR A 232 -3.52 18.31 9.07
CA TYR A 232 -3.46 16.99 9.66
C TYR A 232 -4.76 16.51 10.28
N TRP A 233 -4.89 15.18 10.35
CA TRP A 233 -5.81 14.50 11.25
C TRP A 233 -5.00 13.92 12.41
N PRO A 234 -5.30 14.30 13.67
CA PRO A 234 -4.60 13.76 14.83
C PRO A 234 -4.87 12.27 15.02
N GLU A 235 -6.00 11.77 14.50
CA GLU A 235 -6.36 10.37 14.58
C GLU A 235 -7.32 9.96 13.46
N LEU A 236 -6.89 8.99 12.65
CA LEU A 236 -7.73 8.14 11.83
C LEU A 236 -7.72 6.74 12.43
N LYS A 237 -8.91 6.26 12.82
CA LYS A 237 -9.08 4.97 13.49
C LYS A 237 -8.63 3.80 12.60
N ALA A 238 -8.01 2.82 13.24
CA ALA A 238 -7.67 1.51 12.67
C ALA A 238 -8.92 0.74 12.20
N ASP A 239 -8.68 -0.37 11.48
CA ASP A 239 -9.70 -1.28 10.97
C ASP A 239 -10.75 -0.56 10.08
N ARG A 240 -10.26 0.31 9.19
CA ARG A 240 -11.13 1.11 8.33
C ARG A 240 -10.42 1.55 7.05
N ASN A 241 -11.21 1.62 5.97
CA ASN A 241 -10.84 2.38 4.79
C ASN A 241 -11.41 3.80 4.90
N TRP A 242 -10.55 4.80 4.84
CA TRP A 242 -10.92 6.21 4.93
C TRP A 242 -10.90 6.85 3.56
N ASN A 243 -12.01 7.48 3.16
CA ASN A 243 -12.04 8.36 1.99
C ASN A 243 -11.67 9.78 2.43
N ILE A 244 -10.53 10.27 1.97
CA ILE A 244 -9.94 11.55 2.37
C ILE A 244 -9.85 12.55 1.21
N ARG A 245 -10.32 12.14 0.01
CA ARG A 245 -10.18 12.87 -1.26
C ARG A 245 -10.62 14.31 -1.23
N GLU A 246 -11.65 14.65 -0.48
CA GLU A 246 -12.14 16.03 -0.40
C GLU A 246 -11.07 16.98 0.14
N TRP A 247 -10.25 16.49 1.07
CA TRP A 247 -9.28 17.28 1.81
C TRP A 247 -7.85 17.12 1.31
N THR A 248 -7.47 15.94 0.82
CA THR A 248 -6.11 15.65 0.33
C THR A 248 -5.96 15.86 -1.16
N ARG A 249 -6.44 17.01 -1.66
CA ARG A 249 -6.22 17.45 -3.04
C ARG A 249 -5.02 18.35 -3.22
N ASP A 250 -4.35 18.21 -4.36
CA ASP A 250 -3.18 18.99 -4.76
C ASP A 250 -2.14 19.08 -3.64
N VAL A 251 -1.80 17.92 -3.10
CA VAL A 251 -0.79 17.79 -2.04
C VAL A 251 0.55 17.41 -2.64
N SER A 252 1.64 17.94 -2.06
CA SER A 252 2.99 17.57 -2.49
C SER A 252 3.49 16.31 -1.78
N GLU A 253 2.95 16.02 -0.59
CA GLU A 253 3.31 14.85 0.21
C GLU A 253 2.28 14.58 1.30
N VAL A 254 2.24 13.33 1.72
CA VAL A 254 1.49 12.82 2.86
C VAL A 254 2.46 12.12 3.81
N ARG A 255 2.29 12.31 5.12
CA ARG A 255 3.10 11.67 6.16
C ARG A 255 2.19 10.96 7.16
N LEU A 256 2.58 9.75 7.54
CA LEU A 256 1.83 8.86 8.42
C LEU A 256 2.70 8.51 9.63
N ARG A 257 2.06 8.40 10.80
CA ARG A 257 2.67 7.88 12.03
C ARG A 257 1.57 7.30 12.92
N GLY A 258 1.90 6.44 13.89
CA GLY A 258 0.95 6.05 14.93
C GLY A 258 0.42 7.27 15.72
N THR A 259 -0.82 7.19 16.22
CA THR A 259 -1.42 8.27 17.05
C THR A 259 -0.74 8.42 18.40
N ARG A 260 -0.14 7.35 18.92
CA ARG A 260 0.56 7.32 20.20
C ARG A 260 2.03 7.03 19.97
N ALA A 261 2.91 7.72 20.68
CA ALA A 261 4.32 7.37 20.70
C ALA A 261 4.50 6.02 21.41
N GLY A 262 5.26 5.11 20.80
CA GLY A 262 5.47 3.77 21.35
C GLY A 262 6.48 2.97 20.53
N ARG A 263 7.36 2.24 21.21
CA ARG A 263 8.41 1.42 20.59
C ARG A 263 8.07 -0.07 20.47
N ALA A 264 6.99 -0.51 21.11
CA ALA A 264 6.62 -1.92 21.23
C ALA A 264 5.52 -2.36 20.26
N SER A 265 5.06 -1.46 19.38
CA SER A 265 3.96 -1.72 18.46
C SER A 265 4.20 -0.98 17.16
N SER A 266 3.56 -1.46 16.10
CA SER A 266 3.58 -0.87 14.76
C SER A 266 2.19 -0.41 14.36
N TYR A 267 2.12 0.45 13.36
CA TYR A 267 0.89 0.68 12.61
C TYR A 267 1.02 0.03 11.24
N VAL A 268 -0.12 -0.40 10.70
CA VAL A 268 -0.15 -1.21 9.48
C VAL A 268 -1.09 -0.58 8.46
N ILE A 269 -0.56 -0.34 7.27
CA ILE A 269 -1.27 0.20 6.11
C ILE A 269 -1.47 -0.95 5.12
N GLY A 270 -2.73 -1.26 4.83
CA GLY A 270 -3.07 -2.31 3.86
C GLY A 270 -2.95 -1.79 2.43
N SER A 271 -3.50 -0.62 2.16
CA SER A 271 -3.38 0.02 0.85
C SER A 271 -3.71 1.50 0.91
N PHE A 272 -3.39 2.23 -0.15
CA PHE A 272 -3.87 3.58 -0.37
C PHE A 272 -4.06 3.85 -1.86
N VAL A 273 -4.82 4.91 -2.15
CA VAL A 273 -5.15 5.28 -3.53
C VAL A 273 -4.69 6.70 -3.79
N VAL A 274 -3.94 6.89 -4.87
CA VAL A 274 -3.49 8.20 -5.36
C VAL A 274 -4.04 8.50 -6.74
N ARG A 275 -4.15 9.79 -7.07
CA ARG A 275 -4.45 10.27 -8.42
C ARG A 275 -3.48 11.37 -8.80
N ASP A 276 -2.98 11.32 -10.03
CA ASP A 276 -2.12 12.37 -10.59
C ASP A 276 -2.87 13.58 -11.13
#